data_AF-A0A1E8FGU0-F1
#
_entry.id   AF-A0A1E8FGU0-F1
#
_cell.length_a   1.000
_cell.length_b   1.000
_cell.length_c   1.000
_cell.angle_alpha   90.00
_cell.angle_beta   90.00
_cell.angle_gamma   90.00
#
_symmetry.space_group_name_H-M   'P 1'
#
loop_
_entity.id
_entity.type
_entity.pdbx_description
1 polymer ?
#
loop_
_entity_poly.entity_id
_entity_poly.type
_entity_poly.pdbx_seq_one_letter_code
_entity_poly.pdbx_strand_id
1 'polypeptide(L)'
;MTFIIIIVLIVVLVVLAIVVNAYQQYKAKMDAERRAEVAKQRTIIDETENVLMATSQMPLSQGLIKILLKRIQRALQVTAELNPTADIKQNLEDMNARIKSIDIEPDNNNQFSLPETDKMIIQYIQAVKKLRIMLRSERSKGKVDGSSYLEQDKLLERLQLKVNVETLIRRGRAAQQTSMLGSARQYFEKAITALEAQTQPDEFIQTRLDWLKQQLREIQENLKNANAEDRAKRREEERDELDELFAPKKKW
;
A
#
# COMPACT_ATOMS: atom_id res chain seq x y z
N MET A 1 35.53 -13.04 72.03
CA MET A 1 35.61 -11.69 71.42
C MET A 1 35.92 -11.76 69.92
N THR A 2 37.00 -12.40 69.48
CA THR A 2 37.38 -12.52 68.05
C THR A 2 36.34 -13.24 67.18
N PHE A 3 35.77 -14.35 67.64
CA PHE A 3 34.71 -15.08 66.89
C PHE A 3 33.45 -14.25 66.65
N ILE A 4 33.03 -13.41 67.61
CA ILE A 4 31.85 -12.55 67.48
C ILE A 4 32.11 -11.47 66.42
N ILE A 5 33.31 -10.89 66.42
CA ILE A 5 33.73 -9.89 65.43
C ILE A 5 33.74 -10.51 64.01
N ILE A 6 34.23 -11.74 63.87
CA ILE A 6 34.25 -12.46 62.59
C ILE A 6 32.83 -12.73 62.07
N ILE A 7 31.91 -13.19 62.94
CA ILE A 7 30.52 -13.46 62.57
C ILE A 7 29.80 -12.18 62.14
N VAL A 8 29.98 -11.09 62.88
CA VAL A 8 29.41 -9.77 62.54
C VAL A 8 29.94 -9.29 61.19
N LEU A 9 31.24 -9.45 60.92
CA LEU A 9 31.87 -9.05 59.66
C LEU A 9 31.29 -9.82 58.45
N ILE A 10 31.05 -11.12 58.61
CA ILE A 10 30.44 -11.95 57.57
C ILE A 10 29.00 -11.50 57.27
N VAL A 11 28.20 -11.25 58.31
CA VAL A 11 26.82 -10.79 58.15
C VAL A 11 26.76 -9.43 57.45
N VAL A 12 27.65 -8.50 57.81
CA VAL A 12 27.75 -7.19 57.15
C VAL A 12 28.13 -7.32 55.67
N LEU A 13 29.09 -8.21 55.33
CA LEU A 13 29.47 -8.49 53.95
C LEU A 13 28.31 -9.05 53.12
N VAL A 14 27.52 -9.96 53.69
CA VAL A 14 26.34 -10.55 53.02
C VAL A 14 25.28 -9.48 52.75
N VAL A 15 24.99 -8.61 53.72
CA VAL A 15 24.02 -7.51 53.54
C VAL A 15 24.50 -6.54 52.46
N LEU A 16 25.78 -6.18 52.45
CA LEU A 16 26.38 -5.33 51.40
C LEU A 16 26.25 -5.96 50.00
N ALA A 17 26.50 -7.26 49.87
CA ALA A 17 26.37 -7.96 48.60
C ALA A 17 24.92 -7.94 48.07
N ILE A 18 23.93 -8.11 48.95
CA ILE A 18 22.50 -8.06 48.57
C ILE A 18 22.12 -6.65 48.10
N VAL A 19 22.54 -5.60 48.82
CA VAL A 19 22.26 -4.20 48.44
C VAL A 19 22.90 -3.84 47.10
N VAL A 20 24.15 -4.23 46.87
CA VAL A 20 24.84 -4.01 45.59
C VAL A 20 24.14 -4.75 44.45
N ASN A 21 23.72 -5.99 44.66
CA ASN A 21 22.97 -6.77 43.65
C ASN A 21 21.60 -6.13 43.35
N ALA A 22 20.86 -5.70 44.38
CA ALA A 22 19.58 -5.00 44.20
C ALA A 22 19.74 -3.69 43.43
N TYR A 23 20.80 -2.91 43.71
CA TYR A 23 21.11 -1.69 42.97
C TYR A 23 21.49 -1.97 41.52
N GLN A 24 22.30 -3.01 41.27
CA GLN A 24 22.64 -3.46 39.92
C GLN A 24 21.40 -3.91 39.14
N GLN A 25 20.49 -4.66 39.76
CA GLN A 25 19.23 -5.07 39.13
C GLN A 25 18.32 -3.88 38.80
N TYR A 26 18.22 -2.89 39.71
CA TYR A 26 17.45 -1.67 39.45
C TYR A 26 18.04 -0.88 38.26
N LYS A 27 19.37 -0.68 38.26
CA LYS A 27 20.06 0.00 37.17
C LYS A 27 19.93 -0.77 35.85
N ALA A 28 20.11 -2.09 35.87
CA ALA A 28 19.95 -2.95 34.70
C ALA A 28 18.52 -2.93 34.15
N LYS A 29 17.51 -2.89 35.02
CA LYS A 29 16.11 -2.77 34.63
C LYS A 29 15.82 -1.42 33.95
N MET A 30 16.31 -0.32 34.53
CA MET A 30 16.17 1.02 33.95
C MET A 30 16.90 1.13 32.60
N ASP A 31 18.11 0.59 32.48
CA ASP A 31 18.85 0.58 31.22
C ASP A 31 18.19 -0.33 30.16
N ALA A 32 17.59 -1.45 30.58
CA ALA A 32 16.81 -2.32 29.70
C ALA A 32 15.54 -1.63 29.20
N GLU A 33 14.83 -0.90 30.07
CA GLU A 33 13.65 -0.11 29.69
C GLU A 33 14.01 0.99 28.68
N ARG A 34 15.10 1.73 28.91
CA ARG A 34 15.62 2.74 27.95
C ARG A 34 15.98 2.11 26.61
N ARG A 35 16.69 0.97 26.60
CA ARG A 35 17.02 0.26 25.36
C ARG A 35 15.78 -0.23 24.62
N ALA A 36 14.77 -0.69 25.36
CA ALA A 36 13.50 -1.12 24.76
C ALA A 36 12.74 0.06 24.14
N GLU A 37 12.74 1.24 24.77
CA GLU A 37 12.13 2.45 24.20
C GLU A 37 12.86 2.94 22.95
N VAL A 38 14.19 2.97 22.97
CA VAL A 38 15.01 3.30 21.79
C VAL A 38 14.76 2.29 20.65
N ALA A 39 14.67 1.00 20.95
CA ALA A 39 14.35 -0.03 19.96
C ALA A 39 12.98 0.21 19.31
N LYS A 40 11.96 0.58 20.10
CA LYS A 40 10.63 0.93 19.58
C LYS A 40 10.68 2.14 18.64
N GLN A 41 11.40 3.20 19.00
CA GLN A 41 11.53 4.38 18.14
C GLN A 41 12.28 4.05 16.84
N ARG A 42 13.31 3.20 16.92
CA ARG A 42 14.03 2.73 15.73
C ARG A 42 13.13 1.93 14.80
N THR A 43 12.30 1.03 15.32
CA THR A 43 11.30 0.32 14.50
C THR A 43 10.33 1.28 13.80
N ILE A 44 9.90 2.35 14.48
CA ILE A 44 9.05 3.37 13.86
C ILE A 44 9.77 4.09 12.72
N ILE A 45 11.05 4.44 12.89
CA ILE A 45 11.88 5.06 11.86
C ILE A 45 12.02 4.12 10.66
N ASP A 46 12.50 2.91 10.89
CA ASP A 46 12.74 1.91 9.85
C ASP A 46 11.46 1.57 9.08
N GLU A 47 10.32 1.42 9.77
CA GLU A 47 9.03 1.19 9.12
C GLU A 47 8.62 2.37 8.24
N THR A 48 8.82 3.61 8.73
CA THR A 48 8.47 4.82 7.97
C THR A 48 9.35 4.97 6.73
N GLU A 49 10.65 4.74 6.86
CA GLU A 49 11.61 4.81 5.75
C GLU A 49 11.34 3.74 4.70
N ASN A 50 11.05 2.50 5.13
CA ASN A 50 10.67 1.42 4.23
C ASN A 50 9.40 1.76 3.44
N VAL A 51 8.41 2.38 4.09
CA VAL A 51 7.20 2.84 3.39
C VAL A 51 7.54 3.95 2.39
N LEU A 52 8.32 4.95 2.78
CA LEU A 52 8.74 6.04 1.88
C LEU A 52 9.49 5.52 0.65
N MET A 53 10.41 4.57 0.84
CA MET A 53 11.13 3.91 -0.25
C MET A 53 10.19 3.13 -1.18
N ALA A 54 9.28 2.33 -0.61
CA ALA A 54 8.30 1.56 -1.38
C ALA A 54 7.33 2.45 -2.16
N THR A 55 7.12 3.68 -1.71
CA THR A 55 6.19 4.64 -2.33
C THR A 55 6.89 5.69 -3.21
N SER A 56 8.20 5.58 -3.41
CA SER A 56 9.01 6.55 -4.19
C SER A 56 8.51 6.75 -5.62
N GLN A 57 7.98 5.70 -6.25
CA GLN A 57 7.43 5.74 -7.62
C GLN A 57 5.95 6.16 -7.65
N MET A 58 5.35 6.49 -6.50
CA MET A 58 3.95 6.84 -6.41
C MET A 58 3.75 8.36 -6.50
N PRO A 59 2.60 8.80 -7.04
CA PRO A 59 2.22 10.20 -6.97
C PRO A 59 1.70 10.52 -5.57
N LEU A 60 2.61 10.69 -4.62
CA LEU A 60 2.29 11.18 -3.29
C LEU A 60 2.31 12.70 -3.27
N SER A 61 1.37 13.29 -2.55
CA SER A 61 1.37 14.72 -2.27
C SER A 61 2.55 15.09 -1.36
N GLN A 62 3.04 16.31 -1.52
CA GLN A 62 4.06 16.87 -0.63
C GLN A 62 3.59 16.94 0.83
N GLY A 63 2.29 17.18 1.05
CA GLY A 63 1.67 17.16 2.38
C GLY A 63 1.79 15.81 3.08
N LEU A 64 1.57 14.71 2.36
CA LEU A 64 1.70 13.36 2.93
C LEU A 64 3.17 13.05 3.23
N ILE A 65 4.09 13.37 2.32
CA ILE A 65 5.54 13.19 2.54
C ILE A 65 5.99 13.96 3.79
N LYS A 66 5.54 15.22 3.95
CA LYS A 66 5.82 16.05 5.13
C LYS A 66 5.32 15.41 6.43
N ILE A 67 4.14 14.78 6.42
CA ILE A 67 3.61 14.06 7.60
C ILE A 67 4.51 12.88 7.97
N LEU A 68 4.94 12.09 6.99
CA LEU A 68 5.81 10.92 7.21
C LEU A 68 7.20 11.35 7.71
N LEU A 69 7.79 12.39 7.13
CA LEU A 69 9.08 12.93 7.61
C LEU A 69 8.97 13.52 9.02
N LYS A 70 7.88 14.22 9.34
CA LYS A 70 7.60 14.68 10.71
C LYS A 70 7.46 13.51 11.70
N ARG A 71 6.96 12.35 11.26
CA ARG A 71 6.93 11.13 12.08
C ARG A 71 8.35 10.63 12.40
N ILE A 72 9.23 10.58 11.39
CA ILE A 72 10.66 10.23 11.59
C ILE A 72 11.32 11.24 12.52
N GLN A 73 11.15 12.54 12.27
CA GLN A 73 11.72 13.61 13.09
C GLN A 73 11.35 13.47 14.57
N ARG A 74 10.09 13.17 14.87
CA ARG A 74 9.64 12.96 16.27
C ARG A 74 10.25 11.71 16.90
N ALA A 75 10.34 10.61 16.15
CA ALA A 75 10.99 9.40 16.65
C ALA A 75 12.48 9.63 16.91
N LEU A 76 13.15 10.40 16.05
CA LEU A 76 14.54 10.83 16.24
C LEU A 76 14.71 11.76 17.45
N GLN A 77 13.78 12.70 17.68
CA GLN A 77 13.79 13.57 18.86
C GLN A 77 13.73 12.76 20.17
N VAL A 78 12.78 11.83 20.26
CA VAL A 78 12.65 10.94 21.44
C VAL A 78 13.91 10.07 21.60
N THR A 79 14.48 9.60 20.50
CA THR A 79 15.73 8.82 20.55
C THR A 79 16.91 9.67 21.03
N ALA A 80 16.98 10.94 20.64
CA ALA A 80 18.02 11.87 21.09
C ALA A 80 17.92 12.21 22.59
N GLU A 81 16.69 12.28 23.12
CA GLU A 81 16.45 12.50 24.56
C GLU A 81 16.86 11.29 25.40
N LEU A 82 16.60 10.08 24.91
CA LEU A 82 16.91 8.82 25.60
C LEU A 82 18.38 8.39 25.44
N ASN A 83 19.00 8.69 24.29
CA ASN A 83 20.38 8.34 23.97
C ASN A 83 21.03 9.40 23.05
N PRO A 84 21.62 10.47 23.61
CA PRO A 84 22.20 11.56 22.84
C PRO A 84 23.53 11.13 22.19
N THR A 85 23.46 10.65 20.94
CA THR A 85 24.64 10.36 20.09
C THR A 85 24.81 11.47 19.05
N ALA A 86 26.06 11.76 18.63
CA ALA A 86 26.35 12.75 17.60
C ALA A 86 25.62 12.47 16.28
N ASP A 87 25.57 11.20 15.86
CA ASP A 87 24.90 10.75 14.63
C ASP A 87 23.39 11.06 14.64
N ILE A 88 22.72 10.91 15.79
CA ILE A 88 21.28 11.18 15.89
C ILE A 88 21.00 12.68 15.75
N LYS A 89 21.89 13.53 16.27
CA LYS A 89 21.76 14.99 16.13
C LYS A 89 21.95 15.42 14.68
N GLN A 90 22.94 14.86 13.99
CA GLN A 90 23.16 15.12 12.57
C GLN A 90 21.96 14.65 11.72
N ASN A 91 21.45 13.45 11.95
CA ASN A 91 20.25 12.95 11.26
C ASN A 91 19.02 13.83 11.50
N LEU A 92 18.88 14.40 12.69
CA LEU A 92 17.79 15.31 13.03
C LEU A 92 17.91 16.63 12.26
N GLU A 93 19.13 17.18 12.12
CA GLU A 93 19.40 18.35 11.28
C GLU A 93 19.11 18.09 9.80
N ASP A 94 19.55 16.94 9.27
CA ASP A 94 19.28 16.54 7.89
C ASP A 94 17.78 16.38 7.62
N MET A 95 17.04 15.77 8.56
CA MET A 95 15.58 15.64 8.45
C MET A 95 14.87 16.99 8.54
N ASN A 96 15.35 17.91 9.37
CA ASN A 96 14.83 19.28 9.41
C ASN A 96 15.04 20.02 8.10
N ALA A 97 16.22 19.86 7.48
CA ALA A 97 16.52 20.44 6.17
C ALA A 97 15.57 19.90 5.10
N ARG A 98 15.35 18.58 5.06
CA ARG A 98 14.38 17.93 4.14
C ARG A 98 12.93 18.39 4.36
N ILE A 99 12.50 18.57 5.60
CA ILE A 99 11.14 19.05 5.88
C ILE A 99 10.96 20.50 5.42
N LYS A 100 12.01 21.35 5.53
CA LYS A 100 11.99 22.73 5.06
C LYS A 100 12.00 22.84 3.54
N SER A 101 12.70 21.96 2.83
CA SER A 101 12.73 21.99 1.36
C SER A 101 11.39 21.64 0.72
N ILE A 102 10.55 20.84 1.39
CA ILE A 102 9.24 20.42 0.88
C ILE A 102 8.22 21.58 0.79
N ASP A 103 8.37 22.64 1.60
CA ASP A 103 7.50 23.83 1.48
C ASP A 103 7.81 24.68 0.23
N ILE A 104 8.88 24.39 -0.51
CA ILE A 104 9.38 25.22 -1.62
C ILE A 104 8.99 24.65 -2.99
N GLU A 105 8.76 23.34 -3.11
CA GLU A 105 8.39 22.71 -4.38
C GLU A 105 6.86 22.65 -4.54
N PRO A 106 6.27 23.31 -5.56
CA PRO A 106 4.86 23.10 -5.87
C PRO A 106 4.62 21.63 -6.19
N ASP A 107 3.48 21.11 -5.75
CA ASP A 107 3.08 19.70 -5.85
C ASP A 107 3.41 19.18 -7.25
N ASN A 108 4.50 18.41 -7.36
CA ASN A 108 4.88 17.83 -8.63
C ASN A 108 3.71 16.93 -9.04
N ASN A 109 3.08 17.29 -10.15
CA ASN A 109 2.03 16.50 -10.81
C ASN A 109 2.65 15.18 -11.27
N ASN A 110 2.93 14.29 -10.33
CA ASN A 110 3.34 12.93 -10.63
C ASN A 110 2.14 12.29 -11.32
N GLN A 111 2.24 12.16 -12.65
CA GLN A 111 1.26 11.47 -13.44
C GLN A 111 1.21 10.02 -12.97
N PHE A 112 0.01 9.55 -12.63
CA PHE A 112 -0.18 8.17 -12.19
C PHE A 112 0.32 7.18 -13.24
N SER A 113 1.28 6.34 -12.87
CA SER A 113 1.74 5.20 -13.68
C SER A 113 1.44 3.90 -12.96
N LEU A 114 0.82 2.96 -13.67
CA LEU A 114 0.61 1.61 -13.15
C LEU A 114 1.89 0.78 -13.38
N PRO A 115 2.41 0.07 -12.36
CA PRO A 115 3.55 -0.82 -12.55
C PRO A 115 3.28 -1.95 -13.56
N GLU A 116 4.32 -2.35 -14.30
CA GLU A 116 4.20 -3.34 -15.37
C GLU A 116 4.08 -4.79 -14.86
N THR A 117 4.54 -5.11 -13.65
CA THR A 117 4.49 -6.50 -13.15
C THR A 117 3.37 -6.68 -12.13
N ASP A 118 2.60 -7.77 -12.21
CA ASP A 118 1.52 -8.09 -11.26
C ASP A 118 2.00 -8.10 -9.80
N LYS A 119 3.22 -8.61 -9.55
CA LYS A 119 3.88 -8.56 -8.24
C LYS A 119 4.07 -7.12 -7.75
N MET A 120 4.48 -6.21 -8.62
CA MET A 120 4.65 -4.79 -8.30
C MET A 120 3.30 -4.11 -8.06
N ILE A 121 2.24 -4.47 -8.80
CA ILE A 121 0.88 -3.96 -8.56
C ILE A 121 0.40 -4.36 -7.17
N ILE A 122 0.60 -5.62 -6.76
CA ILE A 122 0.22 -6.08 -5.41
C ILE A 122 1.00 -5.31 -4.34
N GLN A 123 2.31 -5.14 -4.51
CA GLN A 123 3.14 -4.33 -3.61
C GLN A 123 2.67 -2.88 -3.55
N TYR A 124 2.27 -2.31 -4.69
CA TYR A 124 1.74 -0.96 -4.79
C TYR A 124 0.46 -0.81 -3.96
N ILE A 125 -0.51 -1.71 -4.14
CA ILE A 125 -1.77 -1.73 -3.38
C ILE A 125 -1.50 -1.87 -1.87
N GLN A 126 -0.55 -2.73 -1.49
CA GLN A 126 -0.16 -2.91 -0.10
C GLN A 126 0.48 -1.65 0.49
N ALA A 127 1.34 -0.96 -0.26
CA ALA A 127 1.97 0.28 0.19
C ALA A 127 0.94 1.39 0.40
N VAL A 128 -0.03 1.57 -0.51
CA VAL A 128 -1.14 2.52 -0.34
C VAL A 128 -1.97 2.19 0.91
N LYS A 129 -2.27 0.91 1.16
CA LYS A 129 -2.97 0.50 2.39
C LYS A 129 -2.16 0.80 3.65
N LYS A 130 -0.86 0.54 3.64
CA LYS A 130 0.05 0.86 4.75
C LYS A 130 0.09 2.37 5.02
N LEU A 131 0.17 3.21 3.97
CA LEU A 131 0.10 4.66 4.09
C LEU A 131 -1.19 5.13 4.76
N ARG A 132 -2.36 4.58 4.39
CA ARG A 132 -3.64 4.94 5.05
C ARG A 132 -3.67 4.55 6.52
N ILE A 133 -3.17 3.36 6.88
CA ILE A 133 -3.07 2.93 8.29
C ILE A 133 -2.15 3.86 9.08
N MET A 134 -1.02 4.23 8.50
CA MET A 134 -0.04 5.10 9.10
C MET A 134 -0.59 6.52 9.29
N LEU A 135 -1.25 7.08 8.27
CA LEU A 135 -1.95 8.37 8.35
C LEU A 135 -3.02 8.37 9.45
N ARG A 136 -3.83 7.31 9.55
CA ARG A 136 -4.80 7.14 10.66
C ARG A 136 -4.12 7.11 12.02
N SER A 137 -2.99 6.39 12.13
CA SER A 137 -2.23 6.31 13.39
C SER A 137 -1.68 7.68 13.82
N GLU A 138 -1.26 8.52 12.87
CA GLU A 138 -0.79 9.87 13.15
C GLU A 138 -1.94 10.80 13.56
N ARG A 139 -3.13 10.62 12.95
CA ARG A 139 -4.35 11.32 13.38
C ARG A 139 -4.80 10.91 14.77
N SER A 140 -4.80 9.61 15.10
CA SER A 140 -5.17 9.12 16.44
C SER A 140 -4.23 9.61 17.53
N LYS A 141 -2.97 9.92 17.20
CA LYS A 141 -1.99 10.52 18.11
C LYS A 141 -2.10 12.06 18.20
N GLY A 142 -3.07 12.67 17.50
CA GLY A 142 -3.29 14.13 17.48
C GLY A 142 -2.20 14.92 16.77
N LYS A 143 -1.41 14.29 15.88
CA LYS A 143 -0.22 14.91 15.26
C LYS A 143 -0.47 15.51 13.87
N VAL A 144 -1.67 15.31 13.33
CA VAL A 144 -2.16 15.80 12.03
C VAL A 144 -3.49 16.51 12.27
N ASP A 145 -3.65 17.70 11.70
CA ASP A 145 -4.89 18.46 11.74
C ASP A 145 -6.01 17.78 10.95
N GLY A 146 -7.26 18.11 11.28
CA GLY A 146 -8.41 17.42 10.69
C GLY A 146 -8.56 17.68 9.19
N SER A 147 -8.24 18.90 8.76
CA SER A 147 -8.34 19.31 7.36
C SER A 147 -7.31 18.59 6.50
N SER A 148 -6.03 18.63 6.87
CA SER A 148 -4.96 17.94 6.16
C SER A 148 -5.18 16.43 6.17
N TYR A 149 -5.66 15.84 7.27
CA TYR A 149 -5.98 14.41 7.30
C TYR A 149 -7.04 14.04 6.25
N LEU A 150 -8.14 14.79 6.17
CA LEU A 150 -9.21 14.52 5.22
C LEU A 150 -8.76 14.70 3.76
N GLU A 151 -7.98 15.74 3.49
CA GLU A 151 -7.40 15.99 2.17
C GLU A 151 -6.48 14.84 1.76
N GLN A 152 -5.54 14.45 2.62
CA GLN A 152 -4.60 13.37 2.35
C GLN A 152 -5.28 12.00 2.23
N ASP A 153 -6.29 11.71 3.05
CA ASP A 153 -7.04 10.45 2.94
C ASP A 153 -7.85 10.39 1.64
N LYS A 154 -8.45 11.52 1.21
CA LYS A 154 -9.16 11.60 -0.09
C LYS A 154 -8.22 11.38 -1.27
N LEU A 155 -7.00 11.92 -1.23
CA LEU A 155 -5.99 11.67 -2.26
C LEU A 155 -5.57 10.20 -2.32
N LEU A 156 -5.34 9.57 -1.16
CA LEU A 156 -5.00 8.14 -1.08
C LEU A 156 -6.15 7.23 -1.54
N GLU A 157 -7.39 7.59 -1.22
CA GLU A 157 -8.59 6.90 -1.69
C GLU A 157 -8.72 6.99 -3.22
N ARG A 158 -8.52 8.19 -3.78
CA ARG A 158 -8.51 8.40 -5.23
C ARG A 158 -7.42 7.58 -5.91
N LEU A 159 -6.22 7.53 -5.32
CA LEU A 159 -5.13 6.70 -5.83
C LEU A 159 -5.47 5.21 -5.80
N GLN A 160 -6.08 4.74 -4.71
CA GLN A 160 -6.53 3.36 -4.58
C GLN A 160 -7.58 2.99 -5.64
N LEU A 161 -8.54 3.88 -5.91
CA LEU A 161 -9.54 3.69 -6.97
C LEU A 161 -8.89 3.63 -8.35
N LYS A 162 -7.98 4.56 -8.67
CA LYS A 162 -7.23 4.58 -9.93
C LYS A 162 -6.46 3.29 -10.17
N VAL A 163 -5.72 2.81 -9.17
CA VAL A 163 -4.96 1.55 -9.26
C VAL A 163 -5.89 0.37 -9.52
N ASN A 164 -7.01 0.29 -8.79
CA ASN A 164 -7.96 -0.81 -8.94
C ASN A 164 -8.55 -0.85 -10.35
N VAL A 165 -9.02 0.30 -10.84
CA VAL A 165 -9.64 0.42 -12.17
C VAL A 165 -8.64 0.11 -13.28
N GLU A 166 -7.42 0.68 -13.22
CA GLU A 166 -6.40 0.42 -14.26
C GLU A 166 -5.95 -1.05 -14.24
N THR A 167 -5.88 -1.68 -13.06
CA THR A 167 -5.60 -3.12 -12.95
C THR A 167 -6.70 -3.98 -13.59
N LEU A 168 -7.97 -3.63 -13.37
CA LEU A 168 -9.10 -4.32 -13.99
C LEU A 168 -9.13 -4.13 -15.51
N ILE A 169 -8.84 -2.91 -15.99
CA ILE A 169 -8.73 -2.62 -17.42
C ILE A 169 -7.63 -3.45 -18.06
N ARG A 170 -6.46 -3.51 -17.44
CA ARG A 170 -5.33 -4.32 -17.93
C ARG A 170 -5.69 -5.80 -18.01
N ARG A 171 -6.34 -6.36 -16.99
CA ARG A 171 -6.83 -7.74 -16.98
C ARG A 171 -7.90 -7.98 -18.06
N GLY A 172 -8.80 -7.02 -18.25
CA GLY A 172 -9.82 -7.04 -19.30
C GLY A 172 -9.19 -7.07 -20.70
N ARG A 173 -8.21 -6.20 -20.96
CA ARG A 173 -7.46 -6.18 -22.24
C ARG A 173 -6.68 -7.47 -22.47
N ALA A 174 -6.01 -8.00 -21.45
CA ALA A 174 -5.32 -9.29 -21.56
C ALA A 174 -6.30 -10.42 -21.93
N ALA A 175 -7.51 -10.43 -21.33
CA ALA A 175 -8.56 -11.40 -21.68
C ALA A 175 -9.14 -11.18 -23.09
N GLN A 176 -9.23 -9.93 -23.58
CA GLN A 176 -9.60 -9.66 -24.97
C GLN A 176 -8.57 -10.21 -25.95
N GLN A 177 -7.27 -10.04 -25.65
CA GLN A 177 -6.18 -10.57 -26.49
C GLN A 177 -6.17 -12.10 -26.58
N THR A 178 -6.66 -12.79 -25.55
CA THR A 178 -6.81 -14.26 -25.55
C THR A 178 -8.20 -14.73 -26.01
N SER A 179 -9.00 -13.86 -26.62
CA SER A 179 -10.38 -14.13 -27.09
C SER A 179 -11.36 -14.60 -26.00
N MET A 180 -11.03 -14.39 -24.72
CA MET A 180 -11.90 -14.67 -23.58
C MET A 180 -12.85 -13.50 -23.30
N LEU A 181 -13.75 -13.23 -24.25
CA LEU A 181 -14.66 -12.07 -24.22
C LEU A 181 -15.59 -12.05 -23.00
N GLY A 182 -16.02 -13.23 -22.51
CA GLY A 182 -16.84 -13.34 -21.29
C GLY A 182 -16.09 -12.87 -20.04
N SER A 183 -14.82 -13.25 -19.88
CA SER A 183 -13.97 -12.81 -18.77
C SER A 183 -13.62 -11.32 -18.89
N ALA A 184 -13.33 -10.84 -20.10
CA ALA A 184 -13.10 -9.42 -20.36
C ALA A 184 -14.31 -8.55 -19.95
N ARG A 185 -15.52 -8.97 -20.32
CA ARG A 185 -16.78 -8.33 -19.91
C ARG A 185 -16.88 -8.24 -18.38
N GLN A 186 -16.65 -9.34 -17.68
CA GLN A 186 -16.71 -9.36 -16.21
C GLN A 186 -15.70 -8.39 -15.57
N TYR A 187 -14.49 -8.26 -16.12
CA TYR A 187 -13.50 -7.30 -15.61
C TYR A 187 -13.94 -5.85 -15.81
N PHE A 188 -14.51 -5.52 -16.97
CA PHE A 188 -15.00 -4.17 -17.25
C PHE A 188 -16.27 -3.82 -16.45
N GLU A 189 -17.20 -4.75 -16.29
CA GLU A 189 -18.37 -4.55 -15.42
C GLU A 189 -17.95 -4.28 -13.97
N LYS A 190 -16.99 -5.05 -13.44
CA LYS A 190 -16.41 -4.81 -12.11
C LYS A 190 -15.76 -3.43 -11.99
N ALA A 191 -15.07 -2.97 -13.04
CA ALA A 191 -14.45 -1.64 -13.06
C ALA A 191 -15.50 -0.53 -13.05
N ILE A 192 -16.61 -0.69 -13.80
CA ILE A 192 -17.74 0.25 -13.80
C ILE A 192 -18.38 0.30 -12.41
N THR A 193 -18.70 -0.84 -11.80
CA THR A 193 -19.27 -0.87 -10.45
C THR A 193 -18.38 -0.16 -9.43
N ALA A 194 -17.05 -0.32 -9.55
CA ALA A 194 -16.10 0.38 -8.68
C ALA A 194 -16.09 1.90 -8.89
N LEU A 195 -16.28 2.37 -10.12
CA LEU A 195 -16.36 3.80 -10.46
C LEU A 195 -17.72 4.42 -10.06
N GLU A 196 -18.82 3.71 -10.25
CA GLU A 196 -20.19 4.16 -9.91
C GLU A 196 -20.44 4.16 -8.40
N ALA A 197 -19.72 3.34 -7.63
CA ALA A 197 -19.78 3.35 -6.18
C ALA A 197 -19.24 4.66 -5.55
N GLN A 198 -18.55 5.51 -6.33
CA GLN A 198 -17.97 6.75 -5.82
C GLN A 198 -18.99 7.89 -5.80
N THR A 199 -19.20 8.48 -4.61
CA THR A 199 -20.22 9.53 -4.38
C THR A 199 -19.90 10.86 -5.07
N GLN A 200 -18.64 11.12 -5.41
CA GLN A 200 -18.19 12.33 -6.10
C GLN A 200 -17.48 11.96 -7.41
N PRO A 201 -18.16 12.07 -8.57
CA PRO A 201 -17.55 11.77 -9.86
C PRO A 201 -16.59 12.89 -10.29
N ASP A 202 -15.31 12.55 -10.40
CA ASP A 202 -14.30 13.40 -11.03
C ASP A 202 -14.35 13.27 -12.57
N GLU A 203 -13.76 14.23 -13.30
CA GLU A 203 -13.58 14.16 -14.76
C GLU A 203 -12.94 12.82 -15.21
N PHE A 204 -11.91 12.37 -14.48
CA PHE A 204 -11.27 11.08 -14.71
C PHE A 204 -12.26 9.90 -14.64
N ILE A 205 -13.21 9.94 -13.70
CA ILE A 205 -14.21 8.88 -13.51
C ILE A 205 -15.15 8.86 -14.71
N GLN A 206 -15.60 10.02 -15.17
CA GLN A 206 -16.48 10.14 -16.34
C GLN A 206 -15.80 9.62 -17.61
N THR A 207 -14.59 10.11 -17.93
CA THR A 207 -13.84 9.65 -19.11
C THR A 207 -13.59 8.15 -19.10
N ARG A 208 -13.26 7.58 -17.94
CA ARG A 208 -13.05 6.13 -17.81
C ARG A 208 -14.33 5.33 -17.87
N LEU A 209 -15.44 5.82 -17.31
CA LEU A 209 -16.75 5.21 -17.43
C LEU A 209 -17.20 5.16 -18.89
N ASP A 210 -17.05 6.25 -19.63
CA ASP A 210 -17.43 6.31 -21.04
C ASP A 210 -16.60 5.35 -21.89
N TRP A 211 -15.28 5.31 -21.65
CA TRP A 211 -14.39 4.35 -22.30
C TRP A 211 -14.76 2.90 -21.98
N LEU A 212 -15.02 2.56 -20.71
CA LEU A 212 -15.43 1.22 -20.30
C LEU A 212 -16.79 0.81 -20.90
N LYS A 213 -17.75 1.73 -20.95
CA LYS A 213 -19.06 1.51 -21.58
C LYS A 213 -18.92 1.28 -23.08
N GLN A 214 -18.03 2.00 -23.75
CA GLN A 214 -17.72 1.76 -25.15
C GLN A 214 -17.10 0.37 -25.37
N GLN A 215 -16.11 -0.01 -24.56
CA GLN A 215 -15.49 -1.34 -24.64
C GLN A 215 -16.48 -2.48 -24.40
N LEU A 216 -17.43 -2.29 -23.49
CA LEU A 216 -18.51 -3.27 -23.29
C LEU A 216 -19.44 -3.39 -24.49
N ARG A 217 -19.78 -2.29 -25.16
CA ARG A 217 -20.56 -2.32 -26.41
C ARG A 217 -19.83 -3.09 -27.50
N GLU A 218 -18.53 -2.82 -27.68
CA GLU A 218 -17.69 -3.54 -28.65
C GLU A 218 -17.64 -5.04 -28.35
N ILE A 219 -17.49 -5.45 -27.09
CA ILE A 219 -17.55 -6.87 -26.70
C ILE A 219 -18.93 -7.47 -27.00
N GLN A 220 -20.02 -6.75 -26.72
CA GLN A 220 -21.38 -7.23 -26.99
C GLN A 220 -21.64 -7.41 -28.50
N GLU A 221 -21.15 -6.50 -29.33
CA GLU A 221 -21.23 -6.63 -30.79
C GLU A 221 -20.40 -7.80 -31.29
N ASN A 222 -19.16 -7.95 -30.82
CA ASN A 222 -18.30 -9.08 -31.17
C ASN A 222 -18.93 -10.43 -30.79
N LEU A 223 -19.52 -10.53 -29.59
CA LEU A 223 -20.25 -11.72 -29.16
C LEU A 223 -21.50 -11.99 -30.01
N LYS A 224 -22.23 -10.94 -30.41
CA LYS A 224 -23.42 -11.08 -31.28
C LYS A 224 -23.02 -11.56 -32.67
N ASN A 225 -21.94 -11.04 -33.23
CA ASN A 225 -21.42 -11.41 -34.55
C ASN A 225 -20.86 -12.84 -34.53
N ALA A 226 -20.04 -13.20 -33.54
CA ALA A 226 -19.53 -14.56 -33.40
C ALA A 226 -20.66 -15.59 -33.27
N ASN A 227 -21.68 -15.31 -32.46
CA ASN A 227 -22.85 -16.18 -32.34
C ASN A 227 -23.72 -16.21 -33.61
N ALA A 228 -23.71 -15.16 -34.43
CA ALA A 228 -24.42 -15.15 -35.70
C ALA A 228 -23.69 -15.98 -36.76
N GLU A 229 -22.36 -15.89 -36.81
CA GLU A 229 -21.49 -16.71 -37.66
C GLU A 229 -21.56 -18.19 -37.30
N ASP A 230 -21.48 -18.53 -36.00
CA ASP A 230 -21.63 -19.93 -35.55
C ASP A 230 -23.00 -20.51 -35.90
N ARG A 231 -24.07 -19.71 -35.81
CA ARG A 231 -25.41 -20.13 -36.25
C ARG A 231 -25.56 -20.20 -37.77
N ALA A 232 -24.76 -19.46 -38.53
CA ALA A 232 -24.74 -19.57 -39.98
C ALA A 232 -24.00 -20.84 -40.41
N LYS A 233 -22.82 -21.09 -39.84
CA LYS A 233 -22.04 -22.31 -40.10
C LYS A 233 -22.79 -23.59 -39.77
N ARG A 234 -23.42 -23.67 -38.59
CA ARG A 234 -24.24 -24.86 -38.24
C ARG A 234 -25.39 -25.09 -39.21
N ARG A 235 -26.04 -24.02 -39.70
CA ARG A 235 -27.11 -24.14 -40.70
C ARG A 235 -26.59 -24.56 -42.08
N GLU A 236 -25.35 -24.24 -42.40
CA GLU A 236 -24.69 -24.64 -43.65
C GLU A 236 -24.22 -26.10 -43.56
N GLU A 237 -23.61 -26.49 -42.44
CA GLU A 237 -23.27 -27.89 -42.11
C GLU A 237 -24.50 -28.80 -42.12
N GLU A 238 -25.61 -28.39 -41.47
CA GLU A 238 -26.88 -29.13 -41.51
C GLU A 238 -27.44 -29.24 -42.94
N ARG A 239 -27.23 -28.23 -43.80
CA ARG A 239 -27.68 -28.26 -45.20
C ARG A 239 -26.85 -29.21 -46.06
N ASP A 240 -25.53 -29.18 -45.88
CA ASP A 240 -24.60 -30.05 -46.62
C ASP A 240 -24.78 -31.53 -46.21
N GLU A 241 -24.98 -31.81 -44.92
CA GLU A 241 -25.33 -33.17 -44.44
C GLU A 241 -26.66 -33.66 -45.03
N LEU A 242 -27.69 -32.81 -45.08
CA LEU A 242 -28.96 -33.13 -45.73
C LEU A 242 -28.77 -33.42 -47.22
N ASP A 243 -28.03 -32.59 -47.95
CA ASP A 243 -27.76 -32.82 -49.38
C ASP A 243 -26.96 -34.10 -49.63
N GLU A 244 -26.03 -34.48 -48.74
CA GLU A 244 -25.31 -35.74 -48.81
C GLU A 244 -26.22 -36.97 -48.55
N LEU A 245 -27.21 -36.83 -47.65
CA LEU A 245 -28.23 -37.86 -47.40
C LEU A 245 -29.20 -38.07 -48.57
N PHE A 246 -29.44 -37.04 -49.38
CA PHE A 246 -30.30 -37.09 -50.57
C PHE A 246 -29.53 -37.22 -51.89
N ALA A 247 -28.20 -37.33 -51.84
CA ALA A 247 -27.39 -37.58 -53.02
C ALA A 247 -27.83 -38.90 -53.69
N PRO A 248 -28.00 -38.92 -55.03
CA PRO A 248 -28.47 -40.11 -55.72
C PRO A 248 -27.51 -41.27 -55.48
N LYS A 249 -27.98 -42.30 -54.78
CA LYS A 249 -27.19 -43.50 -54.45
C LYS A 249 -26.48 -44.01 -55.71
N LYS A 250 -25.15 -44.00 -55.67
CA LYS A 250 -24.30 -44.57 -56.72
C LYS A 250 -24.68 -46.05 -56.87
N LYS A 251 -25.35 -46.38 -57.97
CA LYS A 251 -25.59 -47.78 -58.36
C LYS A 251 -24.24 -48.40 -58.66
N TRP A 252 -23.93 -49.48 -57.96
CA TRP A 252 -22.83 -50.39 -58.26
C TRP A 252 -23.09 -51.12 -59.59
#